data_AF-A0A084JEJ7-F1
#
_entry.id   AF-A0A084JEJ7-F1
#
_cell.length_a   1.000
_cell.length_b   1.000
_cell.length_c   1.000
_cell.angle_alpha   90.00
_cell.angle_beta   90.00
_cell.angle_gamma   90.00
#
_symmetry.space_group_name_H-M   'P 1'
#
loop_
_entity.id
_entity.type
_entity.pdbx_description
1 polymer ?
#
loop_
_entity_poly.entity_id
_entity_poly.type
_entity_poly.pdbx_seq_one_letter_code
_entity_poly.pdbx_strand_id
1 'polypeptide(L)'
;MKGIYVSKLRVEGEHYRRTLQFDRGLNIIAGDIYSGKSLVLRLIDYIFGKGKINLKVQKALDLYCDKVFLEIEISGKIYTFRRNLKKASSKFYIYFCELNRIADFTPKVIDKGAFSNFILDLLGMPSCKILRHKRNSPDRQLETISIRDIFRFVYIDQHDLGTNNFLKNNVENKARKNRPTFELITNFIVEDKEGIKEKIVEETSEVNNIGKIVSGLKTYLSESDFMTLEDTKIKRTFEQEKLDNLIIKKENFINDIKKKKGEVSPVYKQIIGDIRDIIDKVGSINKDINDLELDLSAKKQLLNTYIKEKKRN
;
A
#
# COMPACT_ATOMS: atom_id res chain seq x y z
N MET A 1 22.14 29.21 -0.31
CA MET A 1 21.92 27.83 -0.77
C MET A 1 23.26 27.24 -1.19
N LYS A 2 23.57 26.01 -0.81
CA LYS A 2 24.84 25.36 -1.18
C LYS A 2 24.73 24.86 -2.61
N GLY A 3 25.61 25.32 -3.50
CA GLY A 3 25.65 24.87 -4.90
C GLY A 3 26.51 23.64 -5.09
N ILE A 4 26.24 22.86 -6.14
CA ILE A 4 27.16 21.82 -6.64
C ILE A 4 27.98 22.43 -7.76
N TYR A 5 29.29 22.39 -7.63
CA TYR A 5 30.20 22.68 -8.71
C TYR A 5 30.84 21.40 -9.21
N VAL A 6 30.84 21.18 -10.52
CA VAL A 6 31.51 20.04 -11.16
C VAL A 6 32.88 20.52 -11.64
N SER A 7 33.95 19.90 -11.16
CA SER A 7 35.33 20.29 -11.52
C SER A 7 35.96 19.33 -12.53
N LYS A 8 35.74 18.02 -12.39
CA LYS A 8 36.32 17.02 -13.31
C LYS A 8 35.36 15.87 -13.59
N LEU A 9 35.38 15.39 -14.83
CA LEU A 9 34.76 14.13 -15.23
C LEU A 9 35.84 13.21 -15.80
N ARG A 10 36.06 12.04 -15.18
CA ARG A 10 36.98 11.02 -15.71
C ARG A 10 36.23 9.75 -16.10
N VAL A 11 36.51 9.24 -17.28
CA VAL A 11 36.13 7.89 -17.71
C VAL A 11 37.36 7.00 -17.69
N GLU A 12 37.19 5.77 -17.19
CA GLU A 12 38.30 4.84 -16.97
C GLU A 12 37.89 3.39 -17.24
N GLY A 13 38.79 2.65 -17.86
CA GLY A 13 38.82 1.18 -17.90
C GLY A 13 40.27 0.70 -17.92
N GLU A 14 40.48 -0.57 -18.23
CA GLU A 14 41.78 -1.25 -18.04
C GLU A 14 42.95 -0.58 -18.77
N HIS A 15 42.72 -0.14 -20.02
CA HIS A 15 43.74 0.49 -20.87
C HIS A 15 43.31 1.86 -21.38
N TYR A 16 42.27 2.46 -20.80
CA TYR A 16 41.72 3.73 -21.27
C TYR A 16 41.42 4.64 -20.10
N ARG A 17 41.97 5.86 -20.15
CA ARG A 17 41.67 6.91 -19.19
C ARG A 17 41.57 8.24 -19.91
N ARG A 18 40.44 8.95 -19.72
CA ARG A 18 40.30 10.34 -20.15
C ARG A 18 39.63 11.18 -19.09
N THR A 19 40.16 12.38 -18.88
CA THR A 19 39.67 13.34 -17.89
C THR A 19 39.32 14.64 -18.61
N LEU A 20 38.11 15.12 -18.39
CA LEU A 20 37.65 16.45 -18.77
C LEU A 20 37.65 17.32 -17.53
N GLN A 21 38.22 18.51 -17.64
CA GLN A 21 38.21 19.52 -16.59
C GLN A 21 37.17 20.59 -16.95
N PHE A 22 36.53 21.14 -15.93
CA PHE A 22 35.56 22.22 -16.06
C PHE A 22 36.05 23.41 -15.24
N ASP A 23 35.95 24.60 -15.84
CA ASP A 23 36.28 25.86 -15.18
C ASP A 23 35.06 26.44 -14.47
N ARG A 24 35.28 27.40 -13.57
CA ARG A 24 34.18 28.12 -12.92
C ARG A 24 33.52 29.03 -13.95
N GLY A 25 32.19 29.04 -14.01
CA GLY A 25 31.43 29.84 -14.96
C GLY A 25 30.92 29.02 -16.15
N LEU A 26 31.04 29.56 -17.36
CA LEU A 26 30.51 28.96 -18.59
C LEU A 26 31.53 28.03 -19.24
N ASN A 27 31.18 26.76 -19.38
CA ASN A 27 31.96 25.78 -20.11
C ASN A 27 31.22 25.43 -21.41
N ILE A 28 31.91 25.55 -22.55
CA ILE A 28 31.35 25.23 -23.87
C ILE A 28 32.03 23.97 -24.41
N ILE A 29 31.25 22.92 -24.66
CA ILE A 29 31.73 21.69 -25.29
C ILE A 29 31.41 21.75 -26.79
N ALA A 30 32.41 22.12 -27.60
CA ALA A 30 32.30 22.20 -29.05
C ALA A 30 32.94 20.98 -29.74
N GLY A 31 32.54 20.74 -30.99
CA GLY A 31 33.05 19.63 -31.82
C GLY A 31 32.03 19.20 -32.87
N ASP A 32 32.39 18.24 -33.70
CA ASP A 32 31.55 17.77 -34.81
C ASP A 32 30.33 16.97 -34.35
N ILE A 33 29.40 16.72 -35.27
CA ILE A 33 28.28 15.80 -35.05
C ILE A 33 28.87 14.41 -34.74
N TYR A 34 28.33 13.73 -33.71
CA TYR A 34 28.81 12.43 -33.20
C TYR A 34 30.13 12.41 -32.40
N SER A 35 30.77 13.56 -32.14
CA SER A 35 31.99 13.64 -31.31
C SER A 35 31.79 13.32 -29.81
N GLY A 36 30.55 13.05 -29.37
CA GLY A 36 30.27 12.65 -27.98
C GLY A 36 29.94 13.81 -27.02
N LYS A 37 29.68 15.02 -27.52
CA LYS A 37 29.30 16.19 -26.71
C LYS A 37 28.16 15.89 -25.73
N SER A 38 27.05 15.35 -26.23
CA SER A 38 25.89 14.99 -25.40
C SER A 38 26.17 13.85 -24.41
N LEU A 39 27.20 13.04 -24.68
CA LEU A 39 27.59 11.96 -23.78
C LEU A 39 28.20 12.50 -22.49
N VAL A 40 28.99 13.58 -22.54
CA VAL A 40 29.58 14.22 -21.36
C VAL A 40 28.48 14.56 -20.35
N LEU A 41 27.43 15.26 -20.79
CA LEU A 41 26.30 15.62 -19.93
C LEU A 41 25.51 14.40 -19.46
N ARG A 42 25.35 13.37 -20.31
CA ARG A 42 24.69 12.11 -19.93
C ARG A 42 25.47 11.32 -18.88
N LEU A 43 26.80 11.39 -18.88
CA LEU A 43 27.66 10.77 -17.87
C LEU A 43 27.53 11.47 -16.51
N ILE A 44 27.43 12.79 -16.51
CA ILE A 44 27.13 13.57 -15.30
C ILE A 44 25.73 13.19 -14.77
N ASP A 45 24.70 13.23 -15.62
CA ASP A 45 23.33 12.83 -15.27
C ASP A 45 23.25 11.39 -14.72
N TYR A 46 24.10 10.50 -15.24
CA TYR A 46 24.24 9.14 -14.76
C TYR A 46 24.83 9.03 -13.36
N ILE A 47 25.86 9.81 -13.03
CA ILE A 47 26.41 9.82 -11.67
C ILE A 47 25.39 10.37 -10.67
N PHE A 48 24.49 11.27 -11.07
CA PHE A 48 23.35 11.70 -10.25
C PHE A 48 22.15 10.72 -10.26
N GLY A 49 22.38 9.46 -10.66
CA GLY A 49 21.42 8.38 -10.46
C GLY A 49 20.50 8.09 -11.65
N LYS A 50 20.85 8.51 -12.88
CA LYS A 50 20.15 8.00 -14.08
C LYS A 50 20.21 6.47 -14.10
N GLY A 51 19.29 5.83 -14.82
CA GLY A 51 19.31 4.39 -15.05
C GLY A 51 20.50 3.97 -15.90
N LYS A 52 20.26 3.25 -17.00
CA LYS A 52 21.32 2.86 -17.93
C LYS A 52 21.71 4.05 -18.83
N ILE A 53 22.98 4.12 -19.23
CA ILE A 53 23.43 4.97 -20.34
C ILE A 53 23.37 4.13 -21.61
N ASN A 54 22.86 4.72 -22.70
CA ASN A 54 23.00 4.12 -24.02
C ASN A 54 24.36 4.51 -24.61
N LEU A 55 25.29 3.56 -24.66
CA LEU A 55 26.64 3.74 -25.22
C LEU A 55 26.75 3.26 -26.67
N LYS A 56 25.66 2.85 -27.32
CA LYS A 56 25.67 2.27 -28.69
C LYS A 56 26.35 3.17 -29.74
N VAL A 57 26.28 4.49 -29.56
CA VAL A 57 26.87 5.47 -30.48
C VAL A 57 28.39 5.60 -30.27
N GLN A 58 28.89 5.38 -29.05
CA GLN A 58 30.30 5.50 -28.72
C GLN A 58 30.91 4.13 -28.38
N LYS A 59 31.07 3.29 -29.41
CA LYS A 59 31.59 1.92 -29.28
C LYS A 59 32.92 1.83 -28.53
N ALA A 60 33.81 2.80 -28.71
CA ALA A 60 35.10 2.82 -27.99
C ALA A 60 34.92 2.94 -26.46
N LEU A 61 33.97 3.77 -26.01
CA LEU A 61 33.69 3.88 -24.57
C LEU A 61 32.99 2.62 -24.05
N ASP A 62 32.10 2.03 -24.85
CA ASP A 62 31.45 0.77 -24.49
C ASP A 62 32.46 -0.39 -24.38
N LEU A 63 33.47 -0.44 -25.24
CA LEU A 63 34.50 -1.48 -25.21
C LEU A 63 35.50 -1.24 -24.07
N TYR A 64 36.03 -0.03 -23.95
CA TYR A 64 37.23 0.22 -23.14
C TYR A 64 36.98 0.91 -21.79
N CYS A 65 35.76 1.38 -21.49
CA CYS A 65 35.46 2.03 -20.22
C CYS A 65 34.49 1.23 -19.36
N ASP A 66 34.79 1.15 -18.07
CA ASP A 66 33.96 0.42 -17.10
C ASP A 66 33.53 1.32 -15.94
N LYS A 67 34.22 2.44 -15.71
CA LYS A 67 34.04 3.32 -14.56
C LYS A 67 33.94 4.77 -15.01
N VAL A 68 33.12 5.54 -14.30
CA VAL A 68 33.03 6.99 -14.43
C VAL A 68 33.25 7.59 -13.06
N PHE A 69 34.01 8.67 -13.01
CA PHE A 69 34.30 9.47 -11.84
C PHE A 69 33.86 10.92 -12.09
N LEU A 70 33.24 11.53 -11.10
CA LEU A 70 32.86 12.93 -11.09
C LEU A 70 33.44 13.58 -9.83
N GLU A 71 34.35 14.51 -10.00
CA GLU A 71 34.82 15.38 -8.93
C GLU A 71 33.87 16.57 -8.84
N ILE A 72 33.37 16.81 -7.63
CA ILE A 72 32.49 17.92 -7.33
C ILE A 72 32.96 18.66 -6.09
N GLU A 73 32.56 19.92 -5.98
CA GLU A 73 32.75 20.75 -4.81
C GLU A 73 31.39 21.22 -4.29
N ILE A 74 31.16 21.03 -2.99
CA ILE A 74 29.97 21.52 -2.29
C ILE A 74 30.45 22.23 -1.02
N SER A 75 30.14 23.51 -0.88
CA SER A 75 30.52 24.32 0.29
C SER A 75 32.02 24.29 0.60
N GLY A 76 32.88 24.37 -0.42
CA GLY A 76 34.33 24.32 -0.27
C GLY A 76 34.93 22.95 0.06
N LYS A 77 34.10 21.89 0.15
CA LYS A 77 34.57 20.50 0.33
C LYS A 77 34.51 19.76 -1.00
N ILE A 78 35.59 19.04 -1.30
CA ILE A 78 35.71 18.25 -2.53
C ILE A 78 35.30 16.80 -2.27
N TYR A 79 34.49 16.26 -3.18
CA TYR A 79 34.06 14.88 -3.20
C TYR A 79 34.30 14.30 -4.59
N THR A 80 34.70 13.04 -4.65
CA THR A 80 34.71 12.30 -5.91
C THR A 80 33.73 11.14 -5.87
N PHE A 81 32.80 11.12 -6.83
CA PHE A 81 31.83 10.05 -6.98
C PHE A 81 32.24 9.12 -8.10
N ARG A 82 32.22 7.82 -7.84
CA ARG A 82 32.45 6.79 -8.84
C ARG A 82 31.22 5.92 -9.02
N ARG A 83 30.91 5.60 -10.27
CA ARG A 83 29.91 4.60 -10.64
C ARG A 83 30.40 3.72 -11.78
N ASN A 84 30.07 2.44 -11.72
CA ASN A 84 30.42 1.46 -12.75
C ASN A 84 29.39 1.47 -13.88
N LEU A 85 29.83 1.50 -15.15
CA LEU A 85 28.97 1.53 -16.34
C LEU A 85 28.33 0.18 -16.65
N LYS A 86 29.07 -0.93 -16.49
CA LYS A 86 28.66 -2.27 -16.92
C LYS A 86 28.18 -3.14 -15.75
N LYS A 87 29.11 -3.65 -14.93
CA LYS A 87 28.84 -4.55 -13.80
C LYS A 87 28.62 -3.76 -12.50
N ALA A 88 27.68 -4.22 -11.67
CA ALA A 88 27.35 -3.62 -10.36
C ALA A 88 27.01 -2.11 -10.44
N SER A 89 26.28 -1.70 -11.48
CA SER A 89 25.88 -0.30 -11.73
C SER A 89 24.86 0.28 -10.74
N SER A 90 24.41 -0.52 -9.76
CA SER A 90 23.54 -0.10 -8.66
C SER A 90 24.28 0.57 -7.52
N LYS A 91 25.58 0.31 -7.36
CA LYS A 91 26.41 0.84 -6.27
C LYS A 91 27.07 2.17 -6.64
N PHE A 92 27.09 3.07 -5.68
CA PHE A 92 27.76 4.36 -5.72
C PHE A 92 28.94 4.34 -4.76
N TYR A 93 30.07 4.86 -5.21
CA TYR A 93 31.29 4.93 -4.42
C TYR A 93 31.63 6.40 -4.19
N ILE A 94 31.74 6.80 -2.94
CA ILE A 94 32.04 8.19 -2.56
C ILE A 94 33.43 8.24 -1.94
N TYR A 95 34.28 9.08 -2.50
CA TYR A 95 35.59 9.44 -1.96
C TYR A 95 35.50 10.87 -1.42
N PHE A 96 36.00 11.09 -0.20
CA PHE A 96 36.05 12.38 0.46
C PHE A 96 37.35 13.13 0.12
N CYS A 97 37.73 13.11 -1.16
CA CYS A 97 38.97 13.69 -1.66
C CYS A 97 38.86 14.04 -3.14
N GLU A 98 39.89 14.73 -3.62
CA GLU A 98 40.12 15.01 -5.03
C GLU A 98 40.40 13.75 -5.84
N LEU A 99 40.10 13.83 -7.13
CA LEU A 99 40.13 12.70 -8.05
C LEU A 99 41.56 12.16 -8.28
N ASN A 100 42.58 12.99 -8.07
CA ASN A 100 43.98 12.59 -8.16
C ASN A 100 44.48 11.80 -6.95
N ARG A 101 43.81 11.94 -5.79
CA ARG A 101 44.18 11.29 -4.52
C ARG A 101 43.33 10.06 -4.20
N ILE A 102 42.49 9.61 -5.13
CA ILE A 102 41.59 8.46 -4.90
C ILE A 102 42.33 7.20 -4.46
N ALA A 103 43.57 6.98 -4.93
CA ALA A 103 44.35 5.80 -4.59
C ALA A 103 44.64 5.68 -3.08
N ASP A 104 44.70 6.82 -2.37
CA ASP A 104 45.05 6.89 -0.96
C ASP A 104 43.82 6.73 -0.04
N PHE A 105 42.60 6.68 -0.60
CA PHE A 105 41.36 6.73 0.16
C PHE A 105 40.46 5.52 -0.10
N THR A 106 39.82 5.04 0.97
CA THR A 106 38.80 4.00 0.86
C THR A 106 37.43 4.62 0.57
N PRO A 107 36.70 4.17 -0.47
CA PRO A 107 35.39 4.72 -0.78
C PRO A 107 34.31 4.25 0.19
N LYS A 108 33.38 5.14 0.51
CA LYS A 108 32.09 4.75 1.09
C LYS A 108 31.19 4.20 -0.02
N VAL A 109 30.74 2.96 0.13
CA VAL A 109 29.89 2.27 -0.85
C VAL A 109 28.44 2.33 -0.37
N ILE A 110 27.55 2.88 -1.20
CA ILE A 110 26.13 3.03 -0.88
C ILE A 110 25.24 2.74 -2.07
N ASP A 111 23.98 2.42 -1.80
CA ASP A 111 22.96 2.22 -2.82
C ASP A 111 22.37 3.53 -3.32
N LYS A 112 21.64 3.47 -4.43
CA LYS A 112 21.02 4.63 -5.08
C LYS A 112 20.16 5.50 -4.16
N GLY A 113 19.36 4.88 -3.29
CA GLY A 113 18.49 5.60 -2.35
C GLY A 113 19.30 6.38 -1.32
N ALA A 114 20.27 5.71 -0.68
CA ALA A 114 21.19 6.33 0.27
C ALA A 114 22.05 7.42 -0.39
N PHE A 115 22.47 7.23 -1.65
CA PHE A 115 23.21 8.25 -2.41
C PHE A 115 22.37 9.49 -2.65
N SER A 116 21.10 9.32 -3.03
CA SER A 116 20.18 10.45 -3.17
C SER A 116 20.06 11.25 -1.87
N ASN A 117 19.84 10.58 -0.74
CA ASN A 117 19.73 11.24 0.56
C ASN A 117 21.03 11.95 0.94
N PHE A 118 22.17 11.29 0.75
CA PHE A 118 23.48 11.87 1.00
C PHE A 118 23.71 13.19 0.25
N ILE A 119 23.32 13.28 -1.04
CA ILE A 119 23.46 14.54 -1.79
C ILE A 119 22.52 15.62 -1.26
N LEU A 120 21.27 15.26 -0.93
CA LEU A 120 20.30 16.21 -0.36
C LEU A 120 20.79 16.76 0.99
N ASP A 121 21.33 15.89 1.84
CA ASP A 121 21.92 16.26 3.14
C ASP A 121 23.11 17.21 2.96
N LEU A 122 23.99 16.94 1.98
CA LEU A 122 25.11 17.83 1.65
C LEU A 122 24.65 19.22 1.19
N LEU A 123 23.52 19.30 0.48
CA LEU A 123 22.92 20.55 0.04
C LEU A 123 22.13 21.26 1.16
N GLY A 124 21.88 20.58 2.27
CA GLY A 124 21.06 21.08 3.37
C GLY A 124 19.57 21.14 3.00
N MET A 125 19.11 20.24 2.13
CA MET A 125 17.71 20.17 1.71
C MET A 125 16.94 19.19 2.61
N PRO A 126 15.78 19.57 3.18
CA PRO A 126 15.00 18.68 4.03
C PRO A 126 14.41 17.52 3.21
N SER A 127 14.25 16.36 3.86
CA SER A 127 13.63 15.19 3.24
C SER A 127 12.11 15.44 3.06
N CYS A 128 11.68 15.77 1.84
CA CYS A 128 10.27 15.97 1.56
C CYS A 128 9.59 14.64 1.16
N LYS A 129 8.53 14.27 1.91
CA LYS A 129 7.65 13.13 1.60
C LYS A 129 6.34 13.61 1.00
N ILE A 130 5.86 12.90 -0.02
CA ILE A 130 4.59 13.13 -0.72
C ILE A 130 3.68 11.90 -0.61
N LEU A 131 2.37 12.14 -0.49
CA LEU A 131 1.34 11.11 -0.31
C LEU A 131 0.88 10.48 -1.62
N ARG A 132 1.25 9.25 -1.90
CA ARG A 132 0.90 8.54 -3.14
C ARG A 132 -0.07 7.40 -2.85
N HIS A 133 -0.90 7.00 -3.82
CA HIS A 133 -1.56 5.70 -3.75
C HIS A 133 -0.58 4.56 -4.05
N LYS A 134 -0.68 3.48 -3.28
CA LYS A 134 0.03 2.24 -3.52
C LYS A 134 -0.45 1.64 -4.84
N ARG A 135 0.46 1.02 -5.60
CA ARG A 135 0.09 0.41 -6.90
C ARG A 135 -0.97 -0.67 -6.67
N ASN A 136 -2.06 -0.59 -7.42
CA ASN A 136 -3.16 -1.56 -7.38
C ASN A 136 -3.74 -1.76 -5.97
N SER A 137 -3.74 -0.71 -5.14
CA SER A 137 -4.35 -0.75 -3.82
C SER A 137 -4.95 0.62 -3.47
N PRO A 138 -6.05 0.65 -2.72
CA PRO A 138 -6.62 1.91 -2.22
C PRO A 138 -5.71 2.58 -1.16
N ASP A 139 -4.79 1.82 -0.57
CA ASP A 139 -3.86 2.27 0.45
C ASP A 139 -2.96 3.41 -0.05
N ARG A 140 -2.61 4.30 0.88
CA ARG A 140 -1.63 5.37 0.64
C ARG A 140 -0.23 4.90 1.03
N GLN A 141 0.78 5.51 0.43
CA GLN A 141 2.20 5.28 0.66
C GLN A 141 2.93 6.61 0.57
N LEU A 142 3.93 6.79 1.42
CA LEU A 142 4.84 7.93 1.32
C LEU A 142 5.93 7.67 0.29
N GLU A 143 6.10 8.62 -0.62
CA GLU A 143 7.21 8.65 -1.56
C GLU A 143 8.10 9.85 -1.25
N THR A 144 9.41 9.65 -1.18
CA THR A 144 10.36 10.73 -0.92
C THR A 144 10.80 11.41 -2.22
N ILE A 145 11.00 12.72 -2.19
CA ILE A 145 11.63 13.46 -3.29
C ILE A 145 13.11 13.08 -3.34
N SER A 146 13.58 12.70 -4.52
CA SER A 146 14.97 12.26 -4.73
C SER A 146 15.79 13.32 -5.45
N ILE A 147 17.12 13.20 -5.41
CA ILE A 147 18.02 14.05 -6.19
C ILE A 147 17.71 13.99 -7.70
N ARG A 148 17.16 12.86 -8.18
CA ARG A 148 16.71 12.71 -9.57
C ARG A 148 15.54 13.61 -9.93
N ASP A 149 14.71 13.94 -8.96
CA ASP A 149 13.60 14.85 -9.17
C ASP A 149 14.14 16.27 -9.36
N ILE A 150 15.09 16.69 -8.51
CA ILE A 150 15.78 17.99 -8.61
C ILE A 150 16.56 18.10 -9.92
N PHE A 151 17.32 17.07 -10.29
CA PHE A 151 18.19 17.10 -11.46
C PHE A 151 17.43 17.28 -12.78
N ARG A 152 16.11 17.04 -12.82
CA ARG A 152 15.26 17.35 -13.99
C ARG A 152 15.16 18.85 -14.28
N PHE A 153 15.32 19.69 -13.26
CA PHE A 153 15.35 21.15 -13.42
C PHE A 153 16.73 21.68 -13.81
N VAL A 154 17.79 20.86 -13.61
CA VAL A 154 19.19 21.25 -13.87
C VAL A 154 19.67 20.75 -15.23
N TYR A 155 19.26 19.54 -15.63
CA TYR A 155 19.66 18.92 -16.88
C TYR A 155 18.46 18.80 -17.84
N ILE A 156 18.60 19.43 -19.00
CA ILE A 156 17.61 19.38 -20.08
C ILE A 156 18.24 18.64 -21.28
N ASP A 157 17.57 17.59 -21.75
CA ASP A 157 18.01 16.86 -22.94
C ASP A 157 17.62 17.65 -24.21
N GLN A 158 18.42 17.51 -25.27
CA GLN A 158 18.20 18.18 -26.56
C GLN A 158 16.79 17.90 -27.13
N HIS A 159 16.26 16.71 -26.91
CA HIS A 159 14.94 16.32 -27.41
C HIS A 159 13.77 16.83 -26.55
N ASP A 160 14.04 17.29 -25.32
CA ASP A 160 12.99 17.78 -24.42
C ASP A 160 12.73 19.29 -24.61
N LEU A 161 13.69 20.05 -25.15
CA LEU A 161 13.56 21.49 -25.41
C LEU A 161 12.50 21.79 -26.47
N GLY A 162 11.60 22.73 -26.17
CA GLY A 162 10.55 23.15 -27.11
C GLY A 162 9.42 22.14 -27.31
N THR A 163 9.37 21.08 -26.49
CA THR A 163 8.31 20.06 -26.55
C THR A 163 7.36 20.17 -25.36
N ASN A 164 6.13 19.65 -25.52
CA ASN A 164 5.16 19.54 -24.43
C ASN A 164 5.60 18.57 -23.31
N ASN A 165 6.69 17.83 -23.53
CA ASN A 165 7.25 16.86 -22.58
C ASN A 165 8.33 17.47 -21.65
N PHE A 166 8.49 18.79 -21.62
CA PHE A 166 9.40 19.46 -20.69
C PHE A 166 9.17 18.98 -19.23
N LEU A 167 10.26 18.74 -18.48
CA LEU A 167 10.24 18.14 -17.13
C LEU A 167 9.50 16.78 -17.03
N LYS A 168 9.28 16.11 -18.16
CA LYS A 168 8.51 14.86 -18.30
C LYS A 168 7.05 15.01 -17.89
N ASN A 169 6.42 16.13 -18.27
CA ASN A 169 5.04 16.44 -17.91
C ASN A 169 4.03 15.38 -18.42
N ASN A 170 4.33 14.71 -19.53
CA ASN A 170 3.47 13.66 -20.08
C ASN A 170 3.41 12.40 -19.21
N VAL A 171 4.35 12.23 -18.27
CA VAL A 171 4.38 11.08 -17.37
C VAL A 171 3.81 11.50 -16.02
N GLU A 172 2.56 11.15 -15.75
CA GLU A 172 1.79 11.56 -14.56
C GLU A 172 2.59 11.38 -13.24
N ASN A 173 3.18 10.20 -13.04
CA ASN A 173 4.00 9.89 -11.85
C ASN A 173 5.17 10.88 -11.63
N LYS A 174 5.74 11.40 -12.71
CA LYS A 174 6.89 12.32 -12.68
C LYS A 174 6.42 13.77 -12.60
N ALA A 175 5.37 14.12 -13.34
CA ALA A 175 4.74 15.43 -13.36
C ALA A 175 4.25 15.84 -11.96
N ARG A 176 3.62 14.90 -11.25
CA ARG A 176 3.10 15.10 -9.89
C ARG A 176 4.18 15.53 -8.88
N LYS A 177 5.43 15.12 -9.10
CA LYS A 177 6.57 15.51 -8.25
C LYS A 177 7.15 16.88 -8.60
N ASN A 178 6.86 17.42 -9.78
CA ASN A 178 7.50 18.65 -10.26
C ASN A 178 7.22 19.83 -9.34
N ARG A 179 5.95 20.04 -8.97
CA ARG A 179 5.56 21.14 -8.10
C ARG A 179 6.20 21.03 -6.69
N PRO A 180 6.08 19.91 -5.96
CA PRO A 180 6.77 19.74 -4.68
C PRO A 180 8.30 19.87 -4.80
N THR A 181 8.89 19.40 -5.89
CA THR A 181 10.34 19.52 -6.12
C THR A 181 10.75 20.97 -6.37
N PHE A 182 9.93 21.73 -7.11
CA PHE A 182 10.17 23.15 -7.32
C PHE A 182 10.08 23.93 -6.01
N GLU A 183 9.06 23.65 -5.20
CA GLU A 183 8.92 24.21 -3.84
C GLU A 183 10.15 23.87 -2.97
N LEU A 184 10.71 22.66 -3.09
CA LEU A 184 11.94 22.25 -2.39
C LEU A 184 13.15 23.06 -2.83
N ILE A 185 13.34 23.21 -4.15
CA ILE A 185 14.47 23.96 -4.73
C ILE A 185 14.39 25.44 -4.37
N THR A 186 13.18 25.99 -4.26
CA THR A 186 12.95 27.40 -3.93
C THR A 186 12.85 27.66 -2.42
N ASN A 187 13.01 26.63 -1.59
CA ASN A 187 12.90 26.70 -0.14
C ASN A 187 11.53 27.23 0.35
N PHE A 188 10.46 26.99 -0.43
CA PHE A 188 9.07 27.35 -0.07
C PHE A 188 8.32 26.22 0.63
N ILE A 189 8.97 25.08 0.88
CA ILE A 189 8.32 23.96 1.57
C ILE A 189 8.10 24.32 3.04
N VAL A 190 6.84 24.23 3.45
CA VAL A 190 6.47 24.10 4.85
C VAL A 190 6.82 22.67 5.27
N GLU A 191 7.83 22.52 6.11
CA GLU A 191 8.18 21.24 6.70
C GLU A 191 6.95 20.65 7.41
N ASP A 192 6.63 19.39 7.12
CA ASP A 192 5.63 18.63 7.87
C ASP A 192 6.25 18.21 9.21
N LYS A 193 6.37 19.18 10.14
CA LYS A 193 7.02 19.00 11.44
C LYS A 193 6.28 18.02 12.34
N GLU A 194 4.99 17.78 12.10
CA GLU A 194 4.11 17.00 12.97
C GLU A 194 3.89 15.56 12.47
N GLY A 195 4.52 15.17 11.36
CA GLY A 195 4.35 13.84 10.78
C GLY A 195 2.92 13.55 10.36
N ILE A 196 2.14 14.58 10.02
CA ILE A 196 0.71 14.46 9.72
C ILE A 196 0.52 13.52 8.52
N LYS A 197 1.41 13.63 7.51
CA LYS A 197 1.37 12.72 6.36
C LYS A 197 1.60 11.26 6.73
N GLU A 198 2.40 10.97 7.76
CA GLU A 198 2.62 9.59 8.24
C GLU A 198 1.36 9.05 8.91
N LYS A 199 0.77 9.82 9.82
CA LYS A 199 -0.50 9.46 10.48
C LYS A 199 -1.64 9.22 9.49
N ILE A 200 -1.76 10.07 8.47
CA ILE A 200 -2.77 9.88 7.40
C ILE A 200 -2.60 8.53 6.69
N VAL A 201 -1.36 8.08 6.45
CA VAL A 201 -1.11 6.79 5.81
C VAL A 201 -1.49 5.63 6.72
N GLU A 202 -1.14 5.72 8.00
CA GLU A 202 -1.49 4.71 9.00
C GLU A 202 -3.01 4.59 9.14
N GLU A 203 -3.71 5.68 9.41
CA GLU A 203 -5.18 5.70 9.56
C GLU A 203 -5.89 5.20 8.30
N THR A 204 -5.46 5.62 7.10
CA THR A 204 -6.09 5.13 5.86
C THR A 204 -5.87 3.62 5.64
N SER A 205 -4.73 3.08 6.05
CA SER A 205 -4.48 1.65 5.99
C SER A 205 -5.34 0.86 6.99
N GLU A 206 -5.55 1.40 8.19
CA GLU A 206 -6.45 0.81 9.19
C GLU A 206 -7.90 0.82 8.73
N VAL A 207 -8.39 1.94 8.21
CA VAL A 207 -9.74 2.06 7.64
C VAL A 207 -9.97 1.02 6.54
N ASN A 208 -8.99 0.84 5.64
CA ASN A 208 -9.09 -0.16 4.57
C ASN A 208 -9.09 -1.59 5.11
N ASN A 209 -8.33 -1.88 6.17
CA ASN A 209 -8.32 -3.20 6.80
C ASN A 209 -9.65 -3.49 7.50
N ILE A 210 -10.19 -2.52 8.26
CA ILE A 210 -11.52 -2.65 8.88
C ILE A 210 -12.59 -2.82 7.79
N GLY A 211 -12.50 -2.06 6.69
CA GLY A 211 -13.40 -2.20 5.54
C GLY A 211 -13.38 -3.61 4.95
N LYS A 212 -12.20 -4.22 4.81
CA LYS A 212 -12.05 -5.62 4.35
C LYS A 212 -12.65 -6.62 5.33
N ILE A 213 -12.45 -6.41 6.63
CA ILE A 213 -13.03 -7.27 7.67
C ILE A 213 -14.56 -7.17 7.63
N VAL A 214 -15.11 -5.95 7.56
CA VAL A 214 -16.56 -5.73 7.45
C VAL A 214 -17.12 -6.34 6.17
N SER A 215 -16.44 -6.20 5.03
CA SER A 215 -16.88 -6.86 3.80
C SER A 215 -16.83 -8.38 3.93
N GLY A 216 -15.76 -8.93 4.53
CA GLY A 216 -15.64 -10.38 4.75
C GLY A 216 -16.72 -10.90 5.70
N LEU A 217 -17.04 -10.17 6.77
CA LEU A 217 -18.13 -10.49 7.67
C LEU A 217 -19.49 -10.40 6.98
N LYS A 218 -19.72 -9.40 6.11
CA LYS A 218 -20.95 -9.31 5.31
C LYS A 218 -21.09 -10.47 4.34
N THR A 219 -20.00 -10.84 3.66
CA THR A 219 -19.97 -12.00 2.76
C THR A 219 -20.23 -13.29 3.53
N TYR A 220 -19.56 -13.48 4.67
CA TYR A 220 -19.80 -14.61 5.56
C TYR A 220 -21.25 -14.66 6.04
N LEU A 221 -21.83 -13.53 6.45
CA LEU A 221 -23.23 -13.44 6.86
C LEU A 221 -24.21 -13.67 5.70
N SER A 222 -23.83 -13.37 4.46
CA SER A 222 -24.66 -13.65 3.28
C SER A 222 -24.55 -15.09 2.76
N GLU A 223 -23.40 -15.74 2.98
CA GLU A 223 -23.15 -17.13 2.58
C GLU A 223 -23.60 -18.13 3.65
N SER A 224 -23.59 -17.71 4.91
CA SER A 224 -24.18 -18.47 6.00
C SER A 224 -25.68 -18.20 6.02
N ASP A 225 -26.52 -19.23 6.02
CA ASP A 225 -27.99 -19.14 6.15
C ASP A 225 -28.47 -18.58 7.52
N PHE A 226 -27.83 -17.55 8.07
CA PHE A 226 -28.32 -16.85 9.24
C PHE A 226 -29.41 -15.87 8.82
N MET A 227 -30.66 -16.31 8.98
CA MET A 227 -31.83 -15.44 8.98
C MET A 227 -31.59 -14.26 9.93
N THR A 228 -31.69 -13.02 9.45
CA THR A 228 -31.63 -11.88 10.37
C THR A 228 -32.78 -11.94 11.37
N LEU A 229 -32.65 -11.30 12.54
CA LEU A 229 -33.74 -11.22 13.52
C LEU A 229 -35.05 -10.68 12.92
N GLU A 230 -34.95 -9.83 11.90
CA GLU A 230 -36.09 -9.33 11.13
C GLU A 230 -36.70 -10.41 10.24
N ASP A 231 -35.90 -11.15 9.48
CA ASP A 231 -36.41 -12.27 8.66
C ASP A 231 -37.04 -13.38 9.51
N THR A 232 -36.50 -13.58 10.72
CA THR A 232 -37.03 -14.55 11.70
C THR A 232 -38.37 -14.11 12.27
N LYS A 233 -38.54 -12.80 12.53
CA LYS A 233 -39.83 -12.21 12.92
C LYS A 233 -40.85 -12.33 11.79
N ILE A 234 -40.45 -12.08 10.54
CA ILE A 234 -41.31 -12.19 9.35
C ILE A 234 -41.80 -13.64 9.15
N LYS A 235 -40.91 -14.64 9.27
CA LYS A 235 -41.33 -16.05 9.22
C LYS A 235 -42.26 -16.40 10.39
N ARG A 236 -41.99 -15.91 11.59
CA ARG A 236 -42.86 -16.14 12.76
C ARG A 236 -44.26 -15.56 12.55
N THR A 237 -44.37 -14.33 12.03
CA THR A 237 -45.68 -13.73 11.73
C THR A 237 -46.42 -14.51 10.64
N PHE A 238 -45.71 -14.98 9.61
CA PHE A 238 -46.30 -15.80 8.56
C PHE A 238 -46.81 -17.16 9.08
N GLU A 239 -46.02 -17.83 9.93
CA GLU A 239 -46.45 -19.08 10.56
C GLU A 239 -47.58 -18.86 11.59
N GLN A 240 -47.64 -17.71 12.27
CA GLN A 240 -48.77 -17.34 13.13
C GLN A 240 -50.05 -17.08 12.32
N GLU A 241 -49.98 -16.35 11.20
CA GLU A 241 -51.14 -16.18 10.31
C GLU A 241 -51.62 -17.52 9.72
N LYS A 242 -50.71 -18.43 9.42
CA LYS A 242 -51.04 -19.78 8.95
C LYS A 242 -51.71 -20.61 10.06
N LEU A 243 -51.24 -20.48 11.30
CA LEU A 243 -51.85 -21.10 12.48
C LEU A 243 -53.26 -20.56 12.72
N ASP A 244 -53.44 -19.24 12.67
CA ASP A 244 -54.73 -18.59 12.86
C ASP A 244 -55.73 -18.99 11.76
N ASN A 245 -55.28 -19.08 10.51
CA ASN A 245 -56.10 -19.62 9.41
C ASN A 245 -56.49 -21.09 9.61
N LEU A 246 -55.61 -21.91 10.19
CA LEU A 246 -55.92 -23.31 10.54
C LEU A 246 -56.91 -23.38 11.72
N ILE A 247 -56.81 -22.47 12.69
CA ILE A 247 -57.76 -22.36 13.80
C ILE A 247 -59.14 -21.95 13.27
N ILE A 248 -59.23 -20.96 12.38
CA ILE A 248 -60.48 -20.55 11.74
C ILE A 248 -61.08 -21.69 10.91
N LYS A 249 -60.25 -22.42 10.15
CA LYS A 249 -60.69 -23.64 9.45
C LYS A 249 -61.23 -24.70 10.42
N LYS A 250 -60.55 -24.93 11.55
CA LYS A 250 -60.99 -25.85 12.60
C LYS A 250 -62.33 -25.40 13.20
N GLU A 251 -62.50 -24.12 13.50
CA GLU A 251 -63.76 -23.58 14.03
C GLU A 251 -64.90 -23.70 13.02
N ASN A 252 -64.64 -23.43 11.73
CA ASN A 252 -65.60 -23.63 10.65
C ASN A 252 -65.96 -25.12 10.50
N PHE A 253 -64.99 -26.03 10.57
CA PHE A 253 -65.25 -27.48 10.60
C PHE A 253 -66.07 -27.89 11.82
N ILE A 254 -65.80 -27.34 13.00
CA ILE A 254 -66.59 -27.61 14.23
C ILE A 254 -68.01 -27.07 14.09
N ASN A 255 -68.20 -25.90 13.47
CA ASN A 255 -69.52 -25.33 13.21
C ASN A 255 -70.28 -26.12 12.14
N ASP A 256 -69.60 -26.63 11.12
CA ASP A 256 -70.19 -27.53 10.12
C ASP A 256 -70.55 -28.90 10.72
N ILE A 257 -69.75 -29.42 11.64
CA ILE A 257 -70.07 -30.63 12.43
C ILE A 257 -71.27 -30.38 13.37
N LYS A 258 -71.37 -29.20 13.98
CA LYS A 258 -72.55 -28.81 14.79
C LYS A 258 -73.81 -28.65 13.94
N LYS A 259 -73.70 -28.19 12.69
CA LYS A 259 -74.81 -28.11 11.72
C LYS A 259 -75.23 -29.50 11.20
N LYS A 260 -74.30 -30.44 11.06
CA LYS A 260 -74.55 -31.84 10.67
C LYS A 260 -74.99 -32.74 11.83
N LYS A 261 -75.72 -32.20 12.81
CA LYS A 261 -76.37 -32.98 13.90
C LYS A 261 -77.62 -33.74 13.43
N GLY A 262 -77.60 -34.24 12.21
CA GLY A 262 -78.47 -35.27 11.68
C GLY A 262 -77.58 -36.33 11.05
N GLU A 263 -77.57 -37.52 11.64
CA GLU A 263 -76.90 -38.76 11.22
C GLU A 263 -75.41 -38.93 11.61
N VAL A 264 -75.24 -39.86 12.57
CA VAL A 264 -73.97 -40.29 13.17
C VAL A 264 -73.20 -41.15 12.17
N SER A 265 -71.94 -40.79 11.88
CA SER A 265 -71.03 -41.56 11.02
C SER A 265 -69.74 -41.97 11.76
N PRO A 266 -69.18 -43.17 11.50
CA PRO A 266 -68.04 -43.78 12.22
C PRO A 266 -66.77 -42.92 12.36
N VAL A 267 -66.64 -41.89 11.53
CA VAL A 267 -65.53 -40.93 11.50
C VAL A 267 -65.37 -40.17 12.83
N TYR A 268 -66.46 -39.93 13.56
CA TYR A 268 -66.40 -39.22 14.86
C TYR A 268 -65.63 -40.02 15.93
N LYS A 269 -65.68 -41.35 15.89
CA LYS A 269 -64.92 -42.20 16.82
C LYS A 269 -63.42 -42.20 16.52
N GLN A 270 -63.03 -42.13 15.24
CA GLN A 270 -61.62 -42.03 14.82
C GLN A 270 -61.01 -40.69 15.24
N ILE A 271 -61.74 -39.58 15.02
CA ILE A 271 -61.24 -38.24 15.38
C ILE A 271 -61.06 -38.10 16.91
N ILE A 272 -61.92 -38.72 17.73
CA ILE A 272 -61.72 -38.73 19.19
C ILE A 272 -60.47 -39.55 19.59
N GLY A 273 -60.17 -40.64 18.87
CA GLY A 273 -58.95 -41.42 19.06
C GLY A 273 -57.71 -40.59 18.75
N ASP A 274 -57.67 -39.96 17.58
CA ASP A 274 -56.54 -39.13 17.15
C ASP A 274 -56.31 -37.93 18.07
N ILE A 275 -57.38 -37.34 18.61
CA ILE A 275 -57.29 -36.26 19.60
C ILE A 275 -56.66 -36.75 20.92
N ARG A 276 -56.99 -37.96 21.38
CA ARG A 276 -56.35 -38.52 22.59
C ARG A 276 -54.87 -38.77 22.37
N ASP A 277 -54.49 -39.35 21.23
CA ASP A 277 -53.09 -39.63 20.92
C ASP A 277 -52.25 -38.33 20.83
N ILE A 278 -52.84 -37.24 20.34
CA ILE A 278 -52.18 -35.92 20.32
C ILE A 278 -52.05 -35.36 21.74
N ILE A 279 -53.08 -35.50 22.59
CA ILE A 279 -53.02 -35.05 23.99
C ILE A 279 -51.93 -35.81 24.76
N ASP A 280 -51.82 -37.13 24.56
CA ASP A 280 -50.81 -37.96 25.22
C ASP A 280 -49.39 -37.60 24.75
N LYS A 281 -49.21 -37.30 23.45
CA LYS A 281 -47.92 -36.81 22.91
C LYS A 281 -47.54 -35.43 23.46
N VAL A 282 -48.50 -34.52 23.63
CA VAL A 282 -48.25 -33.21 24.25
C VAL A 282 -47.88 -33.40 25.72
N GLY A 283 -48.53 -34.35 26.42
CA GLY A 283 -48.19 -34.72 27.79
C GLY A 283 -46.75 -35.24 27.94
N SER A 284 -46.31 -36.13 27.04
CA SER A 284 -44.94 -36.65 27.08
C SER A 284 -43.90 -35.57 26.82
N ILE A 285 -44.12 -34.70 25.83
CA ILE A 285 -43.21 -33.59 25.50
C ILE A 285 -43.10 -32.61 26.68
N ASN A 286 -44.21 -32.29 27.35
CA ASN A 286 -44.17 -31.42 28.53
C ASN A 286 -43.43 -32.04 29.70
N LYS A 287 -43.45 -33.37 29.83
CA LYS A 287 -42.66 -34.07 30.85
C LYS A 287 -41.17 -33.98 30.53
N ASP A 288 -40.78 -34.19 29.28
CA ASP A 288 -39.39 -34.06 28.83
C ASP A 288 -38.85 -32.63 29.03
N ILE A 289 -39.69 -31.61 28.79
CA ILE A 289 -39.34 -30.20 29.08
C ILE A 289 -39.08 -29.99 30.56
N ASN A 290 -39.97 -30.48 31.44
CA ASN A 290 -39.78 -30.34 32.90
C ASN A 290 -38.52 -31.07 33.39
N ASP A 291 -38.23 -32.25 32.86
CA ASP A 291 -37.02 -33.00 33.20
C ASP A 291 -35.75 -32.23 32.76
N LEU A 292 -35.76 -31.63 31.56
CA LEU A 292 -34.67 -30.78 31.08
C LEU A 292 -34.50 -29.49 31.90
N GLU A 293 -35.59 -28.89 32.37
CA GLU A 293 -35.56 -27.71 33.25
C GLU A 293 -34.97 -28.03 34.63
N LEU A 294 -35.32 -29.17 35.21
CA LEU A 294 -34.72 -29.68 36.46
C LEU A 294 -33.22 -29.94 36.28
N ASP A 295 -32.84 -30.51 35.14
CA ASP A 295 -31.44 -30.79 34.80
C ASP A 295 -30.61 -29.50 34.61
N LEU A 296 -31.20 -28.49 33.98
CA LEU A 296 -30.62 -27.15 33.85
C LEU A 296 -30.48 -26.45 35.21
N SER A 297 -31.48 -26.58 36.08
CA SER A 297 -31.45 -26.07 37.45
C SER A 297 -30.31 -26.70 38.26
N ALA A 298 -30.19 -28.03 38.21
CA ALA A 298 -29.13 -28.78 38.88
C ALA A 298 -27.74 -28.35 38.37
N LYS A 299 -27.56 -28.24 37.05
CA LYS A 299 -26.30 -27.77 36.43
C LYS A 299 -25.97 -26.32 36.81
N LYS A 300 -26.97 -25.43 36.91
CA LYS A 300 -26.77 -24.05 37.40
C LYS A 300 -26.35 -24.02 38.88
N GLN A 301 -26.94 -24.85 39.72
CA GLN A 301 -26.52 -24.97 41.11
C GLN A 301 -25.08 -25.48 41.22
N LEU A 302 -24.73 -26.53 40.47
CA LEU A 302 -23.36 -27.07 40.40
C LEU A 302 -22.34 -26.02 39.95
N LEU A 303 -22.67 -25.24 38.90
CA LEU A 303 -21.83 -24.13 38.43
C LEU A 303 -21.63 -23.08 39.53
N ASN A 304 -22.68 -22.71 40.26
CA ASN A 304 -22.59 -21.78 41.38
C ASN A 304 -21.73 -22.32 42.53
N THR A 305 -21.76 -23.63 42.79
CA THR A 305 -20.89 -24.30 43.78
C THR A 305 -19.43 -24.25 43.34
N TYR A 306 -19.12 -24.58 42.08
CA TYR A 306 -17.77 -24.47 41.52
C TYR A 306 -17.23 -23.03 41.55
N ILE A 307 -18.08 -22.03 41.27
CA ILE A 307 -17.70 -20.61 41.37
C ILE A 307 -17.38 -20.23 42.83
N LYS A 308 -18.11 -20.78 43.80
CA LYS A 308 -17.85 -20.55 45.24
C LYS A 308 -16.58 -21.23 45.71
N GLU A 309 -16.28 -22.44 45.26
CA GLU A 309 -15.03 -23.14 45.60
C GLU A 309 -13.81 -22.47 44.97
N LYS A 310 -13.91 -22.01 43.71
CA LYS A 310 -12.83 -21.25 43.05
C LYS A 310 -12.52 -19.90 43.73
N LYS A 311 -13.45 -19.36 44.53
CA LYS A 311 -13.22 -18.15 45.34
C LYS A 311 -12.61 -18.44 46.72
N ARG A 312 -12.54 -19.71 47.15
CA ARG A 312 -11.99 -20.14 48.44
C ARG A 312 -10.56 -20.70 48.37
N ASN A 313 -10.04 -20.94 47.17
CA ASN A 313 -8.61 -21.09 46.88
C ASN A 313 -8.03 -19.76 46.40
#